data_AF-A0A7X6FVE9-F1
#
_entry.id   AF-A0A7X6FVE9-F1
#
_cell.length_a   1.000
_cell.length_b   1.000
_cell.length_c   1.000
_cell.angle_alpha   90.00
_cell.angle_beta   90.00
_cell.angle_gamma   90.00
#
_symmetry.space_group_name_H-M   'P 1'
#
loop_
_entity.id
_entity.type
_entity.pdbx_description
1 polymer ?
#
loop_
_entity_poly.entity_id
_entity_poly.type
_entity_poly.pdbx_seq_one_letter_code
_entity_poly.pdbx_strand_id
1 'polypeptide(L)'
;MKDQKLKTRSNHAEDIPKWIHAYNDGLSCAAIAVQYGVSYQTIYRHLKASGVRFRPPAPAQILSELQARELVDSYIHNATAAALARKYVVSYATVRRHISNADACRRQQP
;
A
#
# COMPACT_ATOMS: atom_id res chain seq x y z
N MET A 1 12.77 -13.74 29.96
CA MET A 1 13.66 -13.54 28.80
C MET A 1 13.28 -12.24 28.10
N LYS A 2 14.17 -11.25 28.20
CA LYS A 2 14.31 -10.02 27.38
C LYS A 2 13.29 -8.90 27.59
N ASP A 3 13.52 -8.21 28.71
CA ASP A 3 13.64 -6.76 28.86
C ASP A 3 13.61 -5.93 27.56
N GLN A 4 12.66 -5.00 27.42
CA GLN A 4 13.01 -3.58 27.30
C GLN A 4 11.83 -2.62 27.50
N LYS A 5 11.92 -1.91 28.62
CA LYS A 5 11.20 -0.70 29.01
C LYS A 5 11.43 0.37 27.92
N LEU A 6 10.38 0.85 27.24
CA LEU A 6 10.47 1.96 26.27
C LEU A 6 10.98 3.22 26.99
N LYS A 7 12.24 3.55 26.74
CA LYS A 7 12.90 4.76 27.21
C LYS A 7 12.49 5.95 26.33
N THR A 8 11.86 6.94 26.95
CA THR A 8 12.17 8.37 26.89
C THR A 8 12.90 8.89 25.63
N ARG A 9 12.25 9.77 24.86
CA ARG A 9 12.86 10.67 23.83
C ARG A 9 13.75 9.95 22.80
N SER A 10 13.18 8.96 22.12
CA SER A 10 13.83 8.04 21.18
C SER A 10 14.80 8.74 20.21
N ASN A 11 16.09 8.61 20.47
CA ASN A 11 17.15 9.01 19.57
C ASN A 11 17.32 7.93 18.49
N HIS A 12 16.37 7.82 17.55
CA HIS A 12 16.38 6.80 16.49
C HIS A 12 17.60 6.87 15.55
N ALA A 13 18.50 7.82 15.73
CA ALA A 13 19.69 8.05 14.92
C ALA A 13 20.56 6.80 14.73
N GLU A 14 20.66 5.95 15.76
CA GLU A 14 21.41 4.68 15.73
C GLU A 14 20.71 3.57 14.94
N ASP A 15 19.38 3.65 14.78
CA ASP A 15 18.58 2.67 14.05
C ASP A 15 18.38 3.03 12.58
N ILE A 16 18.55 4.31 12.21
CA ILE A 16 18.51 4.79 10.81
C ILE A 16 19.37 3.92 9.87
N PRO A 17 20.67 3.66 10.15
CA PRO A 17 21.48 2.83 9.26
C PRO A 17 20.95 1.38 9.16
N LYS A 18 20.36 0.84 10.23
CA LYS A 18 19.74 -0.50 10.21
C LYS A 18 18.49 -0.52 9.33
N TRP A 19 17.68 0.54 9.37
CA TRP A 19 16.50 0.67 8.51
C TRP A 19 16.87 0.80 7.04
N ILE A 20 17.94 1.53 6.72
CA ILE A 20 18.45 1.66 5.36
C ILE A 20 18.94 0.30 4.85
N HIS A 21 19.71 -0.44 5.67
CA HIS A 21 20.19 -1.77 5.31
C HIS A 21 19.03 -2.74 5.07
N ALA A 22 18.05 -2.79 5.96
CA ALA A 22 16.86 -3.64 5.81
C ALA A 22 16.04 -3.27 4.56
N TYR A 23 15.91 -1.98 4.24
CA TYR A 23 15.23 -1.55 3.02
C TYR A 23 15.99 -1.97 1.75
N ASN A 24 17.33 -1.88 1.76
CA ASN A 24 18.17 -2.34 0.65
C ASN A 24 18.13 -3.86 0.47
N ASP A 25 17.95 -4.62 1.55
CA ASP A 25 17.72 -6.07 1.52
C ASP A 25 16.34 -6.44 0.93
N GLY A 26 15.48 -5.45 0.70
CA GLY A 26 14.18 -5.60 0.06
C GLY A 26 13.00 -5.64 1.03
N LEU A 27 13.22 -5.43 2.33
CA LEU A 27 12.11 -5.27 3.27
C LEU A 27 11.32 -3.98 3.00
N SER A 28 10.00 -4.09 3.10
CA SER A 28 9.13 -2.92 3.04
C SER A 28 9.25 -2.09 4.32
N CYS A 29 9.07 -0.76 4.22
CA CYS A 29 9.09 0.10 5.40
C CYS A 29 8.03 -0.30 6.44
N ALA A 30 6.92 -0.95 6.03
CA ALA A 30 5.92 -1.50 6.94
C ALA A 30 6.45 -2.73 7.71
N ALA A 31 7.20 -3.62 7.05
CA ALA A 31 7.84 -4.74 7.72
C ALA A 31 8.89 -4.28 8.73
N ILE A 32 9.72 -3.29 8.35
CA ILE A 32 10.70 -2.68 9.25
C ILE A 32 9.99 -2.00 10.44
N ALA A 33 8.87 -1.32 10.20
CA ALA A 33 8.07 -0.70 11.27
C ALA A 33 7.60 -1.72 12.31
N VAL A 34 7.07 -2.86 11.86
CA VAL A 34 6.65 -3.96 12.74
C VAL A 34 7.85 -4.53 13.51
N GLN A 35 8.97 -4.75 12.84
CA GLN A 35 10.17 -5.36 13.43
C GLN A 35 10.79 -4.50 14.54
N TYR A 36 10.78 -3.18 14.39
CA TYR A 36 11.38 -2.24 15.34
C TYR A 36 10.34 -1.60 16.29
N GLY A 37 9.06 -1.90 16.13
CA GLY A 37 7.98 -1.30 16.94
C GLY A 37 7.81 0.20 16.72
N VAL A 38 8.13 0.69 15.52
CA VAL A 38 8.10 2.12 15.17
C VAL A 38 7.01 2.36 14.13
N SER A 39 6.38 3.53 14.13
CA SER A 39 5.44 3.89 13.07
C SER A 39 6.11 3.91 11.69
N TYR A 40 5.39 3.40 10.69
CA TYR A 40 5.77 3.49 9.27
C TYR A 40 6.18 4.92 8.87
N GLN A 41 5.45 5.93 9.37
CA GLN A 41 5.72 7.33 9.02
C GLN A 41 7.08 7.82 9.53
N THR A 42 7.49 7.36 10.71
CA THR A 42 8.81 7.69 11.28
C THR A 42 9.91 7.11 10.40
N ILE A 43 9.82 5.83 10.07
CA ILE A 43 10.77 5.15 9.19
C ILE A 43 10.84 5.83 7.83
N TYR A 44 9.68 6.07 7.19
CA TYR A 44 9.61 6.77 5.91
C TYR A 44 10.29 8.14 5.93
N ARG A 45 10.05 8.95 6.97
CA ARG A 45 10.66 10.28 7.13
C ARG A 45 12.18 10.19 7.25
N HIS A 46 12.70 9.24 8.02
CA HIS A 46 14.14 9.06 8.19
C HIS A 46 14.81 8.53 6.93
N LEU A 47 14.25 7.52 6.25
CA LEU A 47 14.80 7.04 4.97
C LEU A 47 14.79 8.14 3.89
N LYS A 48 13.73 8.96 3.84
CA LYS A 48 13.64 10.11 2.94
C LYS A 48 14.71 11.16 3.26
N ALA A 49 14.90 11.48 4.54
CA ALA A 49 15.93 12.42 4.99
C ALA A 49 17.35 11.92 4.70
N SER A 50 17.57 10.60 4.75
CA SER A 50 18.84 9.96 4.38
C SER A 50 19.07 9.86 2.87
N GLY A 51 18.16 10.36 2.03
CA GLY A 51 18.32 10.39 0.58
C GLY A 51 18.08 9.05 -0.12
N VAL A 52 17.46 8.08 0.55
CA VAL A 52 17.13 6.79 -0.06
C VAL A 52 16.10 7.01 -1.17
N ARG A 53 16.44 6.56 -2.39
CA ARG A 53 15.49 6.54 -3.50
C ARG A 53 14.47 5.43 -3.25
N PHE A 54 13.25 5.83 -2.91
CA PHE A 54 12.16 4.88 -2.81
C PHE A 54 11.87 4.25 -4.17
N ARG A 55 11.63 2.95 -4.16
CA ARG A 55 11.12 2.25 -5.34
C ARG A 55 9.87 2.99 -5.84
N PRO A 56 9.78 3.32 -7.14
CA PRO A 56 8.56 3.90 -7.68
C PRO A 56 7.38 2.99 -7.32
N PRO A 57 6.19 3.55 -7.05
CA PRO A 57 5.01 2.73 -6.88
C PRO A 57 4.93 1.78 -8.07
N ALA A 58 4.74 0.48 -7.78
CA ALA A 58 4.54 -0.49 -8.85
C ALA A 58 3.46 0.05 -9.79
N PRO A 59 3.61 -0.13 -11.12
CA PRO A 59 2.60 0.32 -12.05
C PRO A 59 1.26 -0.24 -11.56
N ALA A 60 0.31 0.65 -11.29
CA ALA A 60 -1.03 0.22 -10.93
C ALA A 60 -1.46 -0.73 -12.05
N GLN A 61 -1.89 -1.94 -11.72
CA GLN A 61 -2.34 -2.88 -12.73
C GLN A 61 -3.55 -2.23 -13.42
N ILE A 62 -3.32 -1.73 -14.64
CA ILE A 62 -4.33 -1.00 -15.39
C ILE A 62 -5.23 -2.07 -16.00
N LEU A 63 -6.41 -2.25 -15.41
CA LEU A 63 -7.48 -2.97 -16.08
C LEU A 63 -7.77 -2.22 -17.38
N SER A 64 -7.74 -2.93 -18.51
CA SER A 64 -8.19 -2.38 -19.78
C SER A 64 -9.62 -1.85 -19.65
N GLU A 65 -10.00 -0.86 -20.45
CA GLU A 65 -11.35 -0.27 -20.41
C GLU A 65 -12.44 -1.35 -20.50
N LEU A 66 -12.21 -2.36 -21.34
CA LEU A 66 -13.10 -3.51 -21.46
C LEU A 66 -13.19 -4.30 -20.14
N GLN A 67 -12.05 -4.60 -19.50
CA GLN A 67 -12.03 -5.34 -18.24
C GLN A 67 -12.65 -4.54 -17.09
N ALA A 68 -12.51 -3.22 -17.08
CA ALA A 68 -13.15 -2.34 -16.11
C ALA A 68 -14.67 -2.32 -16.28
N ARG A 69 -15.18 -2.30 -17.52
CA ARG A 69 -16.63 -2.43 -17.81
C ARG A 69 -17.16 -3.78 -17.38
N GLU A 70 -16.50 -4.86 -17.76
CA GLU A 70 -16.85 -6.23 -17.36
C GLU A 70 -16.86 -6.41 -15.84
N LEU A 71 -15.92 -5.78 -15.13
CA LEU A 71 -15.86 -5.79 -13.67
C LEU A 71 -17.06 -5.08 -13.04
N VAL A 72 -17.45 -3.92 -13.57
CA VAL A 72 -18.61 -3.15 -13.08
C VAL A 72 -19.91 -3.89 -13.40
N ASP A 73 -20.01 -4.48 -14.59
CA ASP A 73 -21.17 -5.27 -15.01
C ASP A 73 -21.33 -6.52 -14.14
N SER A 74 -20.24 -7.26 -13.90
CA SER A 74 -20.24 -8.41 -12.99
C SER A 74 -20.64 -8.02 -11.56
N TYR A 75 -20.24 -6.82 -11.09
CA TYR A 75 -20.63 -6.31 -9.78
C TYR A 75 -22.14 -6.01 -9.70
N ILE A 76 -22.74 -5.47 -10.76
CA ILE A 76 -24.20 -5.27 -10.87
C ILE A 76 -24.94 -6.61 -10.81
N HIS A 77 -24.39 -7.66 -11.40
CA HIS A 77 -24.91 -9.03 -11.33
C HIS A 77 -24.64 -9.75 -9.99
N ASN A 78 -24.47 -9.00 -8.89
CA ASN A 78 -24.22 -9.47 -7.53
C ASN A 78 -22.89 -10.22 -7.31
N ALA A 79 -21.88 -10.07 -8.19
CA ALA A 79 -20.55 -10.59 -7.88
C ALA A 79 -19.91 -9.77 -6.75
N THR A 80 -19.35 -10.47 -5.75
CA THR A 80 -18.66 -9.79 -4.65
C THR A 80 -17.34 -9.19 -5.14
N ALA A 81 -16.98 -8.02 -4.61
CA ALA A 81 -15.70 -7.37 -4.91
C ALA A 81 -14.48 -8.27 -4.60
N ALA A 82 -14.61 -9.21 -3.66
CA ALA A 82 -13.59 -10.21 -3.36
C ALA A 82 -13.45 -11.26 -4.47
N ALA A 83 -14.55 -11.73 -5.06
CA ALA A 83 -14.51 -12.65 -6.20
C ALA A 83 -13.92 -11.98 -7.45
N LEU A 84 -14.25 -10.71 -7.69
CA LEU A 84 -13.70 -9.92 -8.80
C LEU A 84 -12.19 -9.68 -8.63
N ALA A 85 -11.73 -9.35 -7.42
CA ALA A 85 -10.31 -9.19 -7.12
C ALA A 85 -9.50 -10.45 -7.48
N ARG A 86 -10.02 -11.63 -7.13
CA ARG A 86 -9.41 -12.92 -7.48
C ARG A 86 -9.44 -13.20 -8.98
N LYS A 87 -10.59 -12.97 -9.63
CA LYS A 87 -10.79 -13.24 -11.07
C LYS A 87 -9.84 -12.43 -11.96
N TYR A 88 -9.63 -11.15 -11.62
CA TYR A 88 -8.78 -10.25 -12.41
C TYR A 88 -7.36 -10.10 -11.84
N VAL A 89 -7.01 -10.84 -10.78
CA VAL A 89 -5.70 -10.77 -10.09
C VAL A 89 -5.36 -9.34 -9.64
N VAL A 90 -6.38 -8.55 -9.30
CA VAL A 90 -6.25 -7.17 -8.85
C VAL A 90 -6.51 -7.03 -7.36
N SER A 91 -5.94 -6.00 -6.74
CA SER A 91 -6.23 -5.69 -5.34
C SER A 91 -7.67 -5.23 -5.13
N TYR A 92 -8.23 -5.52 -3.96
CA TYR A 92 -9.57 -5.04 -3.56
C TYR A 92 -9.73 -3.52 -3.69
N ALA A 93 -8.68 -2.76 -3.38
CA ALA A 93 -8.64 -1.31 -3.55
C ALA A 93 -8.81 -0.88 -5.02
N THR A 94 -8.22 -1.63 -5.96
CA THR A 94 -8.38 -1.40 -7.40
C THR A 94 -9.83 -1.62 -7.83
N VAL A 95 -10.45 -2.72 -7.41
CA VAL A 95 -11.88 -3.01 -7.67
C VAL A 95 -12.77 -1.87 -7.19
N ARG A 96 -12.61 -1.41 -5.93
CA ARG A 96 -13.40 -0.29 -5.38
C ARG A 96 -13.20 1.02 -6.12
N ARG A 97 -11.96 1.31 -6.55
CA ARG A 97 -11.66 2.51 -7.34
C ARG A 97 -12.40 2.50 -8.68
N HIS A 98 -12.43 1.36 -9.38
CA HIS A 98 -13.17 1.23 -10.64
C HIS A 98 -14.69 1.36 -10.45
N ILE A 99 -15.25 0.74 -9.41
CA ILE A 99 -16.68 0.89 -9.09
C ILE A 99 -17.02 2.34 -8.74
N SER A 100 -16.18 3.01 -7.93
CA SER A 100 -16.40 4.40 -7.52
C SER A 100 -16.28 5.36 -8.71
N ASN A 101 -15.31 5.14 -9.60
CA ASN A 101 -15.18 5.92 -10.83
C ASN A 101 -16.37 5.71 -11.78
N ALA A 102 -16.89 4.48 -11.90
CA ALA A 102 -18.07 4.20 -12.72
C ALA A 102 -19.33 4.84 -12.14
N ASP A 103 -19.52 4.81 -10.82
CA ASP A 103 -20.62 5.48 -10.12
C ASP A 103 -20.52 7.01 -10.26
N ALA A 104 -19.32 7.58 -10.11
CA ALA A 104 -19.05 9.00 -10.33
C ALA A 104 -19.29 9.43 -11.79
N CYS A 105 -19.07 8.54 -12.76
CA CYS A 105 -19.39 8.79 -14.16
C CYS A 105 -20.91 8.74 -14.41
N ARG A 106 -21.65 7.86 -13.71
CA ARG A 106 -23.11 7.76 -13.81
C ARG A 106 -23.84 8.96 -13.18
N ARG A 107 -23.32 9.53 -12.09
CA ARG A 107 -23.89 10.73 -11.45
C ARG A 107 -23.68 12.02 -12.24
N GLN A 108 -22.76 12.04 -13.20
CA GLN A 108 -22.42 13.22 -14.00
C GLN A 108 -23.09 13.23 -15.38
N GLN A 109 -24.04 12.32 -15.65
CA GLN A 109 -24.86 12.42 -16.86
C GLN A 109 -26.15 13.20 -16.54
N PRO A 110 -26.46 14.26 -17.31
CA PRO A 110 -27.61 15.15 -17.06
C PRO A 110 -28.96 14.48 -17.27
#